data_AF-A0AAP8Z6T1-F1
#
_entry.id   AF-A0AAP8Z6T1-F1
#
_cell.length_a   1.000
_cell.length_b   1.000
_cell.length_c   1.000
_cell.angle_alpha   90.00
_cell.angle_beta   90.00
_cell.angle_gamma   90.00
#
_symmetry.space_group_name_H-M   'P 1'
#
loop_
_entity.id
_entity.type
_entity.pdbx_description
1 polymer ?
#
loop_
_entity_poly.entity_id
_entity_poly.type
_entity_poly.pdbx_seq_one_letter_code
_entity_poly.pdbx_strand_id
1 'polypeptide(L)'
;MPTGCILALAGVLLSGCSSHTVPRPVERDPCLDAGPVNSLGYDHCVAERDRQRKEALEALLDDDPAHLQHLQIIEMPESKYQSSDFPDTPIPMSYRGVDSISLAEKQALPFKARIVWKYSSPSLQPERRDALQMEKMQVLIMSAVQENGLAKWVCTATGGQQREWIFYTQSDEAFITKVRAALAQTGPYPVELKAQRDAAPSVGRQPAQDIRVTPKLCME
;
A
#
# COMPACT_ATOMS: atom_id res chain seq x y z
N MET A 1 -17.24 56.16 -54.32
CA MET A 1 -18.66 55.84 -54.56
C MET A 1 -18.79 55.25 -55.96
N PRO A 2 -19.60 54.21 -56.25
CA PRO A 2 -19.76 52.86 -55.66
C PRO A 2 -18.85 51.82 -56.39
N THR A 3 -18.36 50.70 -55.82
CA THR A 3 -18.94 49.38 -55.45
C THR A 3 -19.33 48.44 -56.61
N GLY A 4 -18.77 47.22 -56.61
CA GLY A 4 -19.17 46.07 -57.44
C GLY A 4 -18.09 44.98 -57.55
N CYS A 5 -17.71 44.32 -56.45
CA CYS A 5 -18.08 42.94 -56.07
C CYS A 5 -17.62 41.83 -57.04
N ILE A 6 -16.47 41.21 -56.71
CA ILE A 6 -15.98 39.96 -57.28
C ILE A 6 -16.68 38.78 -56.57
N LEU A 7 -17.26 37.87 -57.36
CA LEU A 7 -17.83 36.60 -56.91
C LEU A 7 -16.70 35.63 -56.49
N ALA A 8 -16.74 35.19 -55.23
CA ALA A 8 -15.99 34.02 -54.77
C ALA A 8 -17.00 32.94 -54.34
N LEU A 9 -17.02 31.83 -55.08
CA LEU A 9 -17.79 30.63 -54.79
C LEU A 9 -17.23 29.95 -53.53
N ALA A 10 -17.96 30.01 -52.42
CA ALA A 10 -17.71 29.19 -51.25
C ALA A 10 -18.59 27.93 -51.34
N GLY A 11 -17.97 26.79 -51.65
CA GLY A 11 -18.61 25.48 -51.50
C GLY A 11 -18.79 25.16 -50.03
N VAL A 12 -20.03 25.05 -49.58
CA VAL A 12 -20.36 24.56 -48.23
C VAL A 12 -20.36 23.03 -48.29
N LEU A 13 -19.33 22.40 -47.71
CA LEU A 13 -19.37 20.98 -47.36
C LEU A 13 -20.28 20.83 -46.14
N LEU A 14 -21.44 20.21 -46.32
CA LEU A 14 -22.26 19.71 -45.21
C LEU A 14 -21.54 18.50 -44.60
N SER A 15 -20.61 18.73 -43.67
CA SER A 15 -20.16 17.71 -42.74
C SER A 15 -21.24 17.50 -41.69
N GLY A 16 -22.10 16.51 -41.91
CA GLY A 16 -23.00 16.00 -40.88
C GLY A 16 -22.18 15.46 -39.72
N CYS A 17 -22.25 16.11 -38.55
CA CYS A 17 -21.78 15.54 -37.31
C CYS A 17 -22.69 14.37 -36.93
N SER A 18 -22.35 13.17 -37.40
CA SER A 18 -22.84 11.93 -36.80
C SER A 18 -22.40 11.94 -35.34
N SER A 19 -23.32 12.30 -34.46
CA SER A 19 -23.16 12.17 -33.02
C SER A 19 -23.10 10.68 -32.72
N HIS A 20 -21.88 10.12 -32.70
CA HIS A 20 -21.64 8.81 -32.11
C HIS A 20 -21.92 8.93 -30.61
N THR A 21 -23.18 8.71 -30.22
CA THR A 21 -23.53 8.41 -28.84
C THR A 21 -22.94 7.04 -28.52
N VAL A 22 -21.69 7.03 -28.07
CA VAL A 22 -21.12 5.88 -27.37
C VAL A 22 -22.05 5.63 -26.17
N PRO A 23 -22.68 4.45 -26.05
CA PRO A 23 -23.47 4.14 -24.86
C PRO A 23 -22.51 4.24 -23.67
N ARG A 24 -22.84 5.11 -22.70
CA ARG A 24 -22.08 5.13 -21.45
C ARG A 24 -22.15 3.72 -20.86
N PRO A 25 -21.03 3.14 -20.40
CA PRO A 25 -21.06 1.87 -19.69
C PRO A 25 -22.11 2.00 -18.58
N VAL A 26 -23.09 1.11 -18.58
CA VAL A 26 -24.05 1.02 -17.48
C VAL A 26 -23.26 0.47 -16.31
N GLU A 27 -22.81 1.36 -15.43
CA GLU A 27 -22.11 0.97 -14.21
C GLU A 27 -23.12 0.24 -13.31
N ARG A 28 -22.86 -1.06 -13.10
CA ARG A 28 -23.70 -1.90 -12.24
C ARG A 28 -23.53 -1.42 -10.80
N ASP A 29 -24.65 -1.23 -10.09
CA ASP A 29 -24.61 -0.83 -8.68
C ASP A 29 -23.77 -1.83 -7.86
N PRO A 30 -22.68 -1.41 -7.21
CA PRO A 30 -21.84 -2.27 -6.38
C PRO A 30 -22.61 -2.98 -5.26
N CYS A 31 -23.72 -2.40 -4.78
CA CYS A 31 -24.54 -3.05 -3.75
C CYS A 31 -25.25 -4.32 -4.23
N LEU A 32 -25.32 -4.56 -5.54
CA LEU A 32 -25.81 -5.82 -6.09
C LEU A 32 -24.85 -7.00 -5.84
N ASP A 33 -23.64 -6.76 -5.31
CA ASP A 33 -22.75 -7.82 -4.83
C ASP A 33 -23.12 -8.32 -3.43
N ALA A 34 -23.81 -7.49 -2.64
CA ALA A 34 -24.30 -7.84 -1.30
C ALA A 34 -25.64 -8.60 -1.31
N GLY A 35 -26.34 -8.61 -2.44
CA GLY A 35 -27.59 -9.33 -2.63
C GLY A 35 -28.48 -8.70 -3.71
N PRO A 36 -29.59 -9.37 -4.11
CA PRO A 36 -30.56 -8.78 -5.03
C PRO A 36 -31.25 -7.56 -4.39
N VAL A 37 -31.82 -6.70 -5.23
CA VAL A 37 -32.60 -5.53 -4.78
C VAL A 37 -33.68 -5.96 -3.78
N ASN A 38 -33.87 -5.18 -2.71
CA ASN A 38 -34.78 -5.45 -1.57
C ASN A 38 -34.39 -6.67 -0.71
N SER A 39 -33.16 -7.16 -0.82
CA SER A 39 -32.61 -8.06 0.19
C SER A 39 -32.03 -7.28 1.36
N LEU A 40 -32.01 -7.89 2.55
CA LEU A 40 -31.38 -7.28 3.72
C LEU A 40 -29.90 -6.89 3.48
N GLY A 41 -29.18 -7.67 2.67
CA GLY A 41 -27.80 -7.35 2.29
C GLY A 41 -27.68 -6.15 1.36
N TYR A 42 -28.56 -6.03 0.37
CA TYR A 42 -28.63 -4.88 -0.53
C TYR A 42 -29.02 -3.61 0.25
N ASP A 43 -30.06 -3.68 1.06
CA ASP A 43 -30.58 -2.53 1.82
C ASP A 43 -29.54 -2.00 2.83
N HIS A 44 -28.81 -2.90 3.50
CA HIS A 44 -27.71 -2.52 4.38
C HIS A 44 -26.56 -1.83 3.61
N CYS A 45 -26.19 -2.34 2.43
CA CYS A 45 -25.16 -1.71 1.60
C CYS A 45 -25.55 -0.31 1.15
N VAL A 46 -26.80 -0.13 0.70
CA VAL A 46 -27.31 1.18 0.26
C VAL A 46 -27.33 2.17 1.42
N ALA A 47 -27.79 1.76 2.60
CA ALA A 47 -27.82 2.61 3.78
C ALA A 47 -26.41 3.06 4.21
N GLU A 48 -25.41 2.17 4.16
CA GLU A 48 -24.02 2.50 4.48
C GLU A 48 -23.41 3.46 3.44
N ARG A 49 -23.67 3.24 2.15
CA ARG A 49 -23.24 4.15 1.07
C ARG A 49 -23.82 5.55 1.26
N ASP A 50 -25.11 5.65 1.57
CA ASP A 50 -25.79 6.93 1.75
C ASP A 50 -25.26 7.67 2.99
N ARG A 51 -24.96 6.94 4.07
CA ARG A 51 -24.31 7.48 5.26
C ARG A 51 -22.94 8.06 4.93
N GLN A 52 -22.09 7.31 4.23
CA GLN A 52 -20.76 7.78 3.82
C GLN A 52 -20.84 9.01 2.90
N ARG A 53 -21.79 9.03 1.96
CA ARG A 53 -22.00 10.18 1.07
C ARG A 53 -22.42 11.42 1.83
N LYS A 54 -23.29 11.26 2.84
CA LYS A 54 -23.73 12.34 3.70
C LYS A 54 -22.58 12.87 4.55
N GLU A 55 -21.81 11.99 5.20
CA GLU A 55 -20.62 12.36 5.99
C GLU A 55 -19.59 13.10 5.13
N ALA A 56 -19.33 12.63 3.91
CA ALA A 56 -18.42 13.29 2.97
C ALA A 56 -18.94 14.65 2.50
N LEU A 57 -20.25 14.79 2.27
CA LEU A 57 -20.86 16.06 1.90
C LEU A 57 -20.82 17.05 3.07
N GLU A 58 -21.11 16.61 4.29
CA GLU A 58 -21.00 17.42 5.50
C GLU A 58 -19.56 17.92 5.69
N ALA A 59 -18.56 17.06 5.48
CA ALA A 59 -17.15 17.46 5.53
C ALA A 59 -16.74 18.46 4.44
N LEU A 60 -17.38 18.44 3.26
CA LEU A 60 -17.12 19.41 2.18
C LEU A 60 -17.79 20.76 2.40
N LEU A 61 -18.91 20.78 3.16
CA LEU A 61 -19.67 21.98 3.46
C LEU A 61 -19.25 22.63 4.80
N ASP A 62 -18.37 21.98 5.55
CA ASP A 62 -17.82 22.51 6.79
C ASP A 62 -16.76 23.58 6.47
N ASP A 63 -17.11 24.84 6.72
CA ASP A 63 -16.25 26.01 6.50
C ASP A 63 -15.18 26.18 7.61
N ASP A 64 -14.98 25.18 8.48
CA ASP A 64 -13.91 25.22 9.49
C ASP A 64 -12.53 25.28 8.80
N PRO A 65 -11.75 26.38 9.00
CA PRO A 65 -10.41 26.51 8.41
C PRO A 65 -9.43 25.41 8.85
N ALA A 66 -9.70 24.67 9.93
CA ALA A 66 -8.93 23.48 10.32
C ALA A 66 -9.21 22.26 9.42
N HIS A 67 -10.41 22.12 8.86
CA HIS A 67 -10.75 21.10 7.85
C HIS A 67 -10.30 21.50 6.44
N LEU A 68 -10.31 22.80 6.13
CA LEU A 68 -9.76 23.31 4.87
C LEU A 68 -8.25 23.08 4.74
N GLN A 69 -7.48 23.01 5.83
CA GLN A 69 -6.08 22.57 5.79
C GLN A 69 -5.90 21.09 5.43
N HIS A 70 -6.95 20.26 5.61
CA HIS A 70 -6.93 18.86 5.18
C HIS A 70 -7.30 18.69 3.69
N LEU A 71 -8.02 19.66 3.12
CA LEU A 71 -8.37 19.74 1.70
C LEU A 71 -7.42 20.60 0.88
N GLN A 72 -6.49 21.31 1.54
CA GLN A 72 -5.34 21.91 0.87
C GLN A 72 -4.61 20.79 0.16
N ILE A 73 -4.70 20.84 -1.18
CA ILE A 73 -3.78 20.30 -2.18
C ILE A 73 -2.96 19.18 -1.57
N ILE A 74 -3.28 17.93 -1.89
CA ILE A 74 -2.29 16.86 -1.84
C ILE A 74 -1.18 17.31 -2.80
N GLU A 75 -0.28 18.18 -2.33
CA GLU A 75 1.10 18.17 -2.73
C GLU A 75 1.48 16.75 -2.35
N MET A 76 1.41 15.86 -3.34
CA MET A 76 2.01 14.56 -3.21
C MET A 76 3.45 14.91 -2.84
N PRO A 77 3.87 14.69 -1.57
CA PRO A 77 5.23 15.04 -1.19
C PRO A 77 6.11 14.36 -2.23
N GLU A 78 7.04 15.12 -2.84
CA GLU A 78 7.94 14.55 -3.84
C GLU A 78 8.43 13.22 -3.28
N SER A 79 8.12 12.14 -4.00
CA SER A 79 8.39 10.80 -3.51
C SER A 79 9.85 10.75 -3.09
N LYS A 80 10.12 10.53 -1.81
CA LYS A 80 11.51 10.40 -1.32
C LYS A 80 12.25 9.29 -2.08
N TYR A 81 11.52 8.39 -2.72
CA TYR A 81 12.04 7.28 -3.50
C TYR A 81 12.15 7.61 -4.98
N GLN A 82 13.29 7.21 -5.56
CA GLN A 82 13.52 7.18 -7.00
C GLN A 82 12.96 5.87 -7.58
N SER A 83 12.78 5.80 -8.90
CA SER A 83 12.31 4.56 -9.56
C SER A 83 13.21 3.34 -9.24
N SER A 84 14.52 3.54 -9.15
CA SER A 84 15.50 2.50 -8.77
C SER A 84 15.40 2.02 -7.32
N ASP A 85 14.65 2.73 -6.47
CA ASP A 85 14.42 2.35 -5.07
C ASP A 85 13.28 1.32 -4.94
N PHE A 86 12.60 0.94 -6.03
CA PHE A 86 11.54 -0.05 -6.03
C PHE A 86 12.04 -1.44 -6.52
N PRO A 87 11.36 -2.52 -6.12
CA PRO A 87 11.69 -3.87 -6.60
C PRO A 87 11.66 -3.96 -8.12
N ASP A 88 12.45 -4.87 -8.70
CA ASP A 88 12.53 -5.05 -10.16
C ASP A 88 11.16 -5.41 -10.76
N THR A 89 10.35 -6.15 -10.00
CA THR A 89 8.95 -6.46 -10.32
C THR A 89 8.04 -5.84 -9.27
N PRO A 90 7.63 -4.56 -9.42
CA PRO A 90 6.90 -3.85 -8.39
C PRO A 90 5.48 -4.41 -8.24
N ILE A 91 5.11 -4.73 -7.01
CA ILE A 91 3.73 -5.01 -6.61
C ILE A 91 3.23 -3.76 -5.86
N PRO A 92 2.02 -3.26 -6.13
CA PRO A 92 1.46 -2.13 -5.40
C PRO A 92 1.41 -2.41 -3.89
N MET A 93 2.32 -1.78 -3.14
CA MET A 93 2.48 -1.96 -1.70
C MET A 93 2.80 -0.63 -1.03
N SER A 94 2.30 -0.49 0.18
CA SER A 94 2.73 0.53 1.13
C SER A 94 3.92 0.00 1.95
N TYR A 95 4.91 0.86 2.20
CA TYR A 95 6.13 0.51 2.93
C TYR A 95 6.27 1.39 4.16
N ARG A 96 6.52 0.79 5.31
CA ARG A 96 6.83 1.48 6.58
C ARG A 96 8.06 0.84 7.18
N GLY A 97 9.06 1.61 7.55
CA GLY A 97 10.33 1.07 8.05
C GLY A 97 11.20 2.12 8.72
N VAL A 98 12.37 1.68 9.17
CA VAL A 98 13.46 2.60 9.49
C VAL A 98 13.98 3.25 8.21
N ASP A 99 14.58 4.44 8.29
CA ASP A 99 15.14 5.09 7.11
C ASP A 99 16.51 4.51 6.69
N SER A 100 17.26 3.96 7.65
CA SER A 100 18.58 3.37 7.40
C SER A 100 18.93 2.23 8.37
N ILE A 101 19.92 1.43 7.97
CA ILE A 101 20.61 0.44 8.79
C ILE A 101 22.12 0.62 8.60
N SER A 102 22.89 0.61 9.69
CA SER A 102 24.35 0.74 9.57
C SER A 102 24.96 -0.52 8.94
N LEU A 103 26.10 -0.37 8.25
CA LEU A 103 26.84 -1.51 7.72
C LEU A 103 27.22 -2.54 8.80
N ALA A 104 27.60 -2.06 10.00
CA ALA A 104 27.97 -2.93 11.12
C ALA A 104 26.78 -3.78 11.60
N GLU A 105 25.58 -3.19 11.70
CA GLU A 105 24.36 -3.92 12.02
C GLU A 105 24.02 -4.95 10.95
N LYS A 106 24.12 -4.58 9.66
CA LYS A 106 23.87 -5.52 8.56
C LYS A 106 24.87 -6.68 8.54
N GLN A 107 26.13 -6.44 8.91
CA GLN A 107 27.14 -7.49 9.04
C GLN A 107 26.91 -8.40 10.26
N ALA A 108 26.47 -7.82 11.39
CA ALA A 108 26.13 -8.57 12.59
C ALA A 108 24.84 -9.42 12.42
N LEU A 109 23.97 -9.04 11.49
CA LEU A 109 22.68 -9.67 11.22
C LEU A 109 22.60 -10.21 9.78
N PRO A 110 23.38 -11.26 9.43
CA PRO A 110 23.62 -11.67 8.05
C PRO A 110 22.45 -12.42 7.39
N PHE A 111 21.33 -12.62 8.08
CA PHE A 111 20.16 -13.29 7.53
C PHE A 111 19.01 -12.30 7.37
N LYS A 112 18.35 -12.32 6.21
CA LYS A 112 17.09 -11.62 5.98
C LYS A 112 15.94 -12.57 6.28
N ALA A 113 15.17 -12.22 7.29
CA ALA A 113 13.99 -12.97 7.73
C ALA A 113 12.71 -12.23 7.35
N ARG A 114 11.67 -12.99 7.04
CA ARG A 114 10.35 -12.51 6.65
C ARG A 114 9.27 -13.30 7.37
N ILE A 115 8.28 -12.57 7.82
CA ILE A 115 7.02 -13.11 8.32
C ILE A 115 5.96 -12.63 7.34
N VAL A 116 5.24 -13.55 6.72
CA VAL A 116 4.25 -13.22 5.69
C VAL A 116 2.87 -13.63 6.19
N TRP A 117 1.93 -12.69 6.16
CA TRP A 117 0.51 -12.94 6.39
C TRP A 117 -0.27 -12.63 5.13
N LYS A 118 -0.93 -13.64 4.56
CA LYS A 118 -1.83 -13.47 3.41
C LYS A 118 -3.25 -13.13 3.89
N TYR A 119 -3.87 -12.15 3.28
CA TYR A 119 -5.24 -11.73 3.60
C TYR A 119 -6.07 -11.61 2.33
N SER A 120 -7.39 -11.72 2.48
CA SER A 120 -8.32 -11.47 1.38
C SER A 120 -9.02 -10.14 1.64
N SER A 121 -8.84 -9.18 0.73
CA SER A 121 -9.52 -7.89 0.77
C SER A 121 -9.74 -7.40 -0.65
N PRO A 122 -10.84 -6.69 -0.94
CA PRO A 122 -11.01 -5.97 -2.20
C PRO A 122 -10.03 -4.79 -2.36
N SER A 123 -9.36 -4.39 -1.28
CA SER A 123 -8.42 -3.26 -1.27
C SER A 123 -6.96 -3.71 -1.10
N LEU A 124 -6.02 -2.77 -1.27
CA LEU A 124 -4.61 -3.01 -0.94
C LEU A 124 -4.35 -3.15 0.57
N GLN A 125 -5.32 -2.85 1.43
CA GLN A 125 -5.18 -2.94 2.88
C GLN A 125 -5.95 -4.16 3.42
N PRO A 126 -5.49 -4.78 4.52
CA PRO A 126 -6.26 -5.83 5.17
C PRO A 126 -7.57 -5.27 5.74
N GLU A 127 -8.60 -6.10 5.80
CA GLU A 127 -9.84 -5.75 6.50
C GLU A 127 -9.58 -5.50 7.99
N ARG A 128 -10.46 -4.73 8.63
CA ARG A 128 -10.29 -4.30 10.04
C ARG A 128 -10.01 -5.47 10.99
N ARG A 129 -10.70 -6.60 10.81
CA ARG A 129 -10.52 -7.80 11.64
C ARG A 129 -9.11 -8.35 11.53
N ASP A 130 -8.60 -8.50 10.31
CA ASP A 130 -7.25 -9.00 10.05
C ASP A 130 -6.20 -7.99 10.52
N ALA A 131 -6.41 -6.69 10.27
CA ALA A 131 -5.51 -5.63 10.71
C ALA A 131 -5.29 -5.66 12.24
N LEU A 132 -6.35 -5.84 13.03
CA LEU A 132 -6.26 -5.94 14.50
C LEU A 132 -5.51 -7.19 14.96
N GLN A 133 -5.68 -8.32 14.26
CA GLN A 133 -4.94 -9.55 14.58
C GLN A 133 -3.46 -9.43 14.21
N MET A 134 -3.16 -8.83 13.06
CA MET A 134 -1.80 -8.54 12.61
C MET A 134 -1.07 -7.60 13.58
N GLU A 135 -1.75 -6.60 14.14
CA GLU A 135 -1.16 -5.68 15.12
C GLU A 135 -0.82 -6.39 16.44
N LYS A 136 -1.74 -7.20 16.97
CA LYS A 136 -1.48 -8.04 18.16
C LYS A 136 -0.28 -8.96 17.92
N MET A 137 -0.26 -9.63 16.78
CA MET A 137 0.84 -10.51 16.38
C MET A 137 2.17 -9.75 16.29
N GLN A 138 2.17 -8.56 15.67
CA GLN A 138 3.36 -7.73 15.54
C GLN A 138 3.94 -7.38 16.91
N VAL A 139 3.12 -6.99 17.88
CA VAL A 139 3.58 -6.69 19.24
C VAL A 139 4.27 -7.90 19.88
N LEU A 140 3.71 -9.10 19.75
CA LEU A 140 4.31 -10.33 20.28
C LEU A 140 5.67 -10.63 19.63
N ILE A 141 5.75 -10.50 18.31
CA ILE A 141 6.99 -10.75 17.56
C ILE A 141 8.05 -9.73 17.94
N MET A 142 7.74 -8.43 17.92
CA MET A 142 8.70 -7.37 18.24
C MET A 142 9.32 -7.61 19.61
N SER A 143 8.49 -7.84 20.63
CA SER A 143 8.95 -8.13 21.99
C SER A 143 9.85 -9.36 22.03
N ALA A 144 9.53 -10.44 21.30
CA ALA A 144 10.28 -11.68 21.36
C ALA A 144 11.66 -11.65 20.67
N VAL A 145 11.80 -10.87 19.60
CA VAL A 145 13.02 -10.89 18.75
C VAL A 145 13.90 -9.66 18.89
N GLN A 146 13.36 -8.53 19.35
CA GLN A 146 14.17 -7.34 19.63
C GLN A 146 14.80 -7.41 21.02
N GLU A 147 14.14 -8.06 21.98
CA GLU A 147 14.72 -8.32 23.29
C GLU A 147 15.97 -9.21 23.12
N ASN A 148 17.13 -8.71 23.56
CA ASN A 148 18.47 -9.29 23.39
C ASN A 148 19.13 -9.13 22.00
N GLY A 149 18.56 -8.33 21.09
CA GLY A 149 19.19 -8.02 19.81
C GLY A 149 19.31 -9.20 18.84
N LEU A 150 18.44 -10.21 18.98
CA LEU A 150 18.39 -11.38 18.09
C LEU A 150 18.11 -10.93 16.65
N ALA A 151 17.16 -10.02 16.48
CA ALA A 151 16.81 -9.46 15.18
C ALA A 151 16.46 -7.97 15.26
N LYS A 152 16.74 -7.25 14.17
CA LYS A 152 16.32 -5.87 13.93
C LYS A 152 15.18 -5.87 12.92
N TRP A 153 14.06 -5.25 13.27
CA TRP A 153 13.01 -4.95 12.30
C TRP A 153 13.48 -3.85 11.35
N VAL A 154 13.26 -4.06 10.07
CA VAL A 154 13.70 -3.13 9.01
C VAL A 154 12.49 -2.41 8.43
N CYS A 155 11.50 -3.18 8.02
CA CYS A 155 10.33 -2.64 7.37
C CYS A 155 9.15 -3.62 7.41
N THR A 156 7.97 -3.07 7.14
CA THR A 156 6.73 -3.78 6.88
C THR A 156 6.22 -3.31 5.52
N ALA A 157 5.91 -4.26 4.65
CA ALA A 157 5.27 -4.02 3.37
C ALA A 157 3.82 -4.53 3.43
N THR A 158 2.85 -3.74 2.97
CA THR A 158 1.42 -4.14 2.92
C THR A 158 0.84 -3.82 1.56
N GLY A 159 0.31 -4.83 0.89
CA GLY A 159 -0.28 -4.75 -0.44
C GLY A 159 -0.18 -6.10 -1.14
N GLY A 160 -0.71 -6.21 -2.36
CA GLY A 160 -0.68 -7.49 -3.09
C GLY A 160 -1.34 -8.64 -2.32
N GLN A 161 -2.37 -8.37 -1.52
CA GLN A 161 -3.08 -9.35 -0.68
C GLN A 161 -2.21 -10.00 0.42
N GLN A 162 -1.14 -9.32 0.84
CA GLN A 162 -0.29 -9.79 1.92
C GLN A 162 0.35 -8.65 2.72
N ARG A 163 0.73 -8.96 3.95
CA ARG A 163 1.58 -8.12 4.79
C ARG A 163 2.85 -8.89 5.11
N GLU A 164 3.99 -8.29 4.83
CA GLU A 164 5.30 -8.84 5.16
C GLU A 164 5.96 -7.99 6.23
N TRP A 165 6.50 -8.61 7.28
CA TRP A 165 7.43 -7.99 8.23
C TRP A 165 8.83 -8.52 7.96
N ILE A 166 9.75 -7.62 7.68
CA ILE A 166 11.11 -7.94 7.27
C ILE A 166 12.07 -7.56 8.40
N PHE A 167 12.98 -8.49 8.68
CA PHE A 167 13.97 -8.39 9.72
C PHE A 167 15.35 -8.77 9.20
N TYR A 168 16.38 -8.21 9.82
CA TYR A 168 17.71 -8.79 9.78
C TYR A 168 17.97 -9.53 11.10
N THR A 169 18.52 -10.74 11.04
CA THR A 169 18.75 -11.62 12.19
C THR A 169 20.14 -12.26 12.17
N GLN A 170 20.66 -12.59 13.35
CA GLN A 170 21.94 -13.30 13.52
C GLN A 170 21.88 -14.74 13.02
N SER A 171 20.71 -15.38 13.16
CA SER A 171 20.46 -16.77 12.79
C SER A 171 19.02 -16.94 12.32
N ASP A 172 18.83 -17.71 11.25
CA ASP A 172 17.54 -18.14 10.71
C ASP A 172 16.80 -19.06 11.69
N GLU A 173 17.46 -20.11 12.19
CA GLU A 173 16.88 -21.10 13.11
C GLU A 173 16.44 -20.45 14.43
N ALA A 174 17.30 -19.64 15.03
CA ALA A 174 17.00 -18.97 16.30
C ALA A 174 15.82 -17.99 16.15
N PHE A 175 15.77 -17.24 15.05
CA PHE A 175 14.65 -16.35 14.75
C PHE A 175 13.34 -17.12 14.61
N ILE A 176 13.31 -18.15 13.75
CA ILE A 176 12.09 -18.94 13.50
C ILE A 176 11.60 -19.59 14.79
N THR A 177 12.51 -20.16 15.57
CA THR A 177 12.18 -20.81 16.85
C THR A 177 11.58 -19.81 17.84
N LYS A 178 12.20 -18.63 17.99
CA LYS A 178 11.73 -17.60 18.92
C LYS A 178 10.37 -17.02 18.51
N VAL A 179 10.18 -16.75 17.21
CA VAL A 179 8.90 -16.28 16.68
C VAL A 179 7.80 -17.32 16.90
N ARG A 180 8.04 -18.59 16.55
CA ARG A 180 7.05 -19.67 16.77
C ARG A 180 6.68 -19.79 18.25
N ALA A 181 7.65 -19.74 19.15
CA ALA A 181 7.42 -19.79 20.59
C ALA A 181 6.61 -18.59 21.11
N ALA A 182 6.83 -17.39 20.55
CA ALA A 182 6.06 -16.20 20.89
C ALA A 182 4.59 -16.30 20.43
N LEU A 183 4.39 -16.73 19.19
CA LEU A 183 3.05 -16.85 18.59
C LEU A 183 2.21 -17.96 19.24
N ALA A 184 2.83 -19.10 19.60
CA ALA A 184 2.15 -20.22 20.23
C ALA A 184 1.43 -19.87 21.55
N GLN A 185 1.83 -18.78 22.22
CA GLN A 185 1.22 -18.35 23.50
C GLN A 185 -0.19 -17.79 23.35
N THR A 186 -0.56 -17.29 22.17
CA THR A 186 -1.83 -16.57 21.97
C THR A 186 -2.74 -17.21 20.91
N GLY A 187 -2.30 -18.31 20.32
CA GLY A 187 -3.06 -19.09 19.35
C GLY A 187 -2.39 -19.16 17.97
N PRO A 188 -2.96 -19.95 17.05
CA PRO A 188 -2.39 -20.11 15.72
C PRO A 188 -2.61 -18.84 14.89
N TYR A 189 -1.53 -18.34 14.29
CA TYR A 189 -1.57 -17.27 13.29
C TYR A 189 -1.28 -17.86 11.91
N PRO A 190 -1.96 -17.40 10.83
CA PRO A 190 -1.79 -17.91 9.48
C PRO A 190 -0.56 -17.29 8.81
N VAL A 191 0.62 -17.49 9.41
CA VAL A 191 1.88 -16.89 8.93
C VAL A 191 2.83 -17.90 8.32
N GLU A 192 3.48 -17.48 7.24
CA GLU A 192 4.63 -18.16 6.67
C GLU A 192 5.90 -17.47 7.19
N LEU A 193 6.85 -18.27 7.70
CA LEU A 193 8.15 -17.79 8.16
C LEU A 193 9.22 -18.22 7.16
N LYS A 194 10.01 -17.26 6.69
CA LYS A 194 11.14 -17.51 5.78
C LYS A 194 12.36 -16.77 6.32
N ALA A 195 13.51 -17.40 6.31
CA ALA A 195 14.76 -16.74 6.60
C ALA A 195 15.84 -17.31 5.69
N GLN A 196 16.67 -16.44 5.14
CA GLN A 196 17.75 -16.82 4.25
C GLN A 196 18.95 -15.92 4.49
N ARG A 197 20.15 -16.43 4.21
CA ARG A 197 21.36 -15.62 4.25
C ARG A 197 21.22 -14.47 3.25
N ASP A 198 21.39 -13.25 3.71
CA ASP A 198 21.44 -12.07 2.83
C ASP A 198 22.84 -11.97 2.24
N ALA A 199 22.92 -11.63 0.95
CA ALA A 199 24.21 -11.38 0.33
C ALA A 199 24.82 -10.13 0.98
N ALA A 200 26.07 -10.22 1.41
CA ALA A 200 26.77 -9.04 1.92
C ALA A 200 26.81 -7.98 0.81
N PRO A 201 26.61 -6.69 1.12
CA PRO A 201 26.80 -5.63 0.15
C PRO A 201 28.22 -5.74 -0.42
N SER A 202 28.37 -5.53 -1.73
CA SER A 202 29.69 -5.48 -2.37
C SER A 202 30.53 -4.40 -1.68
N VAL A 203 31.68 -4.82 -1.12
CA VAL A 203 32.55 -3.95 -0.32
C VAL A 203 33.22 -2.94 -1.24
N GLY A 204 32.58 -1.79 -1.42
CA GLY A 204 33.28 -0.55 -1.73
C GLY A 204 34.01 -0.08 -0.47
N ARG A 205 35.29 0.26 -0.58
CA ARG A 205 36.16 0.73 0.52
C ARG A 205 35.68 2.10 1.02
N GLN A 206 34.59 2.17 1.79
CA GLN A 206 34.17 3.38 2.49
C GLN A 206 33.70 3.05 3.92
N PRO A 207 34.13 3.83 4.94
CA PRO A 207 33.81 3.57 6.33
C PRO A 207 32.38 4.00 6.67
N ALA A 208 31.75 3.28 7.60
CA ALA A 208 30.54 3.66 8.33
C ALA A 208 29.47 4.39 7.50
N GLN A 209 28.99 3.76 6.43
CA GLN A 209 27.84 4.27 5.69
C GLN A 209 26.57 3.64 6.23
N ASP A 210 25.62 4.49 6.58
CA ASP A 210 24.24 4.10 6.76
C ASP A 210 23.66 3.67 5.41
N ILE A 211 23.21 2.42 5.35
CA ILE A 211 22.55 1.86 4.19
C ILE A 211 21.10 2.31 4.25
N ARG A 212 20.69 3.14 3.28
CA ARG A 212 19.31 3.59 3.17
C ARG A 212 18.36 2.41 2.93
N VAL A 213 17.28 2.36 3.68
CA VAL A 213 16.24 1.33 3.53
C VAL A 213 15.22 1.80 2.50
N THR A 214 15.33 1.26 1.30
CA THR A 214 14.42 1.51 0.18
C THR A 214 13.37 0.40 0.08
N PRO A 215 12.24 0.61 -0.63
CA PRO A 215 11.30 -0.47 -0.96
C PRO A 215 11.98 -1.70 -1.58
N LYS A 216 12.99 -1.50 -2.43
CA LYS A 216 13.82 -2.56 -3.00
C LYS A 216 14.57 -3.32 -1.93
N LEU A 217 15.37 -2.64 -1.08
CA LEU A 217 16.08 -3.30 0.02
C LEU A 217 15.13 -3.98 1.01
N CYS A 218 13.95 -3.41 1.22
CA CYS A 218 12.92 -4.00 2.04
C CYS A 218 12.46 -5.35 1.46
N MET A 219 12.20 -5.42 0.15
CA MET A 219 11.58 -6.58 -0.50
C MET A 219 12.54 -7.57 -1.17
N GLU A 220 13.80 -7.23 -1.36
CA GLU A 220 14.83 -8.07 -2.00
C GLU A 220 15.98 -8.29 -1.01
#